data_AF-A0A2S0P901-F1
#
_entry.id   AF-A0A2S0P901-F1
#
_cell.length_a   1.000
_cell.length_b   1.000
_cell.length_c   1.000
_cell.angle_alpha   90.00
_cell.angle_beta   90.00
_cell.angle_gamma   90.00
#
_symmetry.space_group_name_H-M   'P 1'
#
loop_
_entity.id
_entity.type
_entity.pdbx_description
1 polymer ?
#
loop_
_entity_poly.entity_id
_entity_poly.type
_entity_poly.pdbx_seq_one_letter_code
_entity_poly.pdbx_strand_id
1 'polypeptide(L)'
;MTPCRLTRIEHVLHADRDGTARDRALEKLLAAERLLRQSMRQPDSRENHQAMAAQLDACRSAAQVIERLWRRHHGGQPPWSASHSR
;
A
#
# COMPACT_ATOMS: atom_id res chain seq x y z
N MET A 1 5.61 20.91 15.89
CA MET A 1 4.40 20.58 15.10
C MET A 1 4.29 19.07 15.00
N THR A 2 3.46 18.46 15.84
CA THR A 2 3.15 17.03 15.79
C THR A 2 2.22 16.77 14.61
N PRO A 3 2.54 15.86 13.66
CA PRO A 3 1.62 15.54 12.58
C PRO A 3 0.46 14.70 13.13
N CYS A 4 -0.56 15.36 13.70
CA CYS A 4 -1.83 14.77 14.12
C CYS A 4 -2.76 14.49 12.93
N ARG A 5 -2.27 13.76 11.93
CA ARG A 5 -3.12 13.13 10.91
C ARG A 5 -2.62 11.74 10.65
N LEU A 6 -2.88 10.85 11.62
CA LEU A 6 -3.07 9.44 11.30
C LEU A 6 -4.19 9.38 10.27
N THR A 7 -3.79 9.32 9.00
CA THR A 7 -4.72 9.01 7.92
C THR A 7 -5.42 7.69 8.27
N ARG A 8 -6.68 7.50 7.88
CA ARG A 8 -7.42 6.24 8.18
C ARG A 8 -6.61 5.00 7.80
N ILE A 9 -5.80 5.08 6.74
CA ILE A 9 -4.90 4.02 6.31
C ILE A 9 -3.75 3.79 7.30
N GLU A 10 -3.17 4.83 7.88
CA GLU A 10 -2.12 4.71 8.90
C GLU A 10 -2.65 4.09 10.20
N HIS A 11 -3.87 4.45 10.64
CA HIS A 11 -4.52 3.77 11.77
C HIS A 11 -4.75 2.28 11.50
N VAL A 12 -5.25 1.94 10.32
CA VAL A 12 -5.48 0.54 9.93
C VAL A 12 -4.15 -0.22 9.90
N LEU A 13 -3.10 0.34 9.28
CA LEU A 13 -1.79 -0.29 9.19
C LEU A 13 -1.08 -0.39 10.55
N HIS A 14 -1.31 0.56 11.45
CA HIS A 14 -0.81 0.50 12.82
C HIS A 14 -1.43 -0.65 13.62
N ALA A 15 -2.74 -0.88 13.47
CA ALA A 15 -3.46 -1.97 14.13
C ALA A 15 -3.20 -3.35 13.47
N ASP A 16 -2.68 -3.38 12.24
CA ASP A 16 -2.51 -4.58 11.41
C ASP A 16 -1.26 -5.39 11.78
N ARG A 17 -1.26 -6.03 12.96
CA ARG A 17 -0.12 -6.82 13.46
C ARG A 17 0.25 -8.00 12.56
N ASP A 18 -0.76 -8.67 12.00
CA ASP A 18 -0.55 -9.86 11.17
C ASP A 18 -0.29 -9.53 9.69
N GLY A 19 -0.31 -8.24 9.32
CA GLY A 19 -0.08 -7.80 7.94
C GLY A 19 -1.24 -8.09 6.98
N THR A 20 -2.41 -8.47 7.48
CA THR A 20 -3.58 -8.82 6.64
C THR A 20 -4.12 -7.60 5.88
N ALA A 21 -4.22 -6.44 6.54
CA ALA A 21 -4.67 -5.22 5.88
C ALA A 21 -3.63 -4.67 4.89
N ARG A 22 -2.34 -4.79 5.22
CA ARG A 22 -1.20 -4.53 4.32
C ARG A 22 -1.34 -5.39 3.06
N ASP A 23 -1.44 -6.70 3.22
CA ASP A 23 -1.48 -7.64 2.10
C ASP A 23 -2.69 -7.40 1.22
N ARG A 24 -3.87 -7.23 1.81
CA ARG A 24 -5.09 -6.91 1.05
C ARG A 24 -4.98 -5.60 0.28
N ALA A 25 -4.31 -4.58 0.84
CA ALA A 25 -4.10 -3.32 0.16
C ALA A 25 -3.11 -3.46 -1.00
N LEU A 26 -2.01 -4.21 -0.80
CA LEU A 26 -1.04 -4.52 -1.85
C LEU A 26 -1.65 -5.35 -2.98
N GLU A 27 -2.47 -6.36 -2.66
CA GLU A 27 -3.19 -7.16 -3.66
C GLU A 27 -4.10 -6.32 -4.55
N LYS A 28 -4.81 -5.35 -3.97
CA LYS A 28 -5.66 -4.42 -4.74
C LYS A 28 -4.83 -3.55 -5.68
N LEU A 29 -3.69 -3.04 -5.23
CA LEU A 29 -2.78 -2.26 -6.06
C LEU A 29 -2.19 -3.11 -7.20
N LEU A 30 -1.80 -4.35 -6.92
CA LEU A 30 -1.32 -5.30 -7.93
C LEU A 30 -2.40 -5.69 -8.94
N ALA A 31 -3.65 -5.84 -8.50
CA ALA A 31 -4.78 -6.06 -9.40
C ALA A 31 -5.00 -4.86 -10.33
N ALA A 32 -4.98 -3.63 -9.78
CA ALA A 32 -5.09 -2.41 -10.57
C ALA A 32 -3.93 -2.26 -11.57
N GLU A 33 -2.69 -2.55 -11.14
CA GLU A 33 -1.52 -2.51 -12.01
C GLU A 33 -1.65 -3.50 -13.18
N ARG A 34 -2.12 -4.72 -12.91
CA ARG A 34 -2.38 -5.72 -13.96
C ARG A 34 -3.41 -5.23 -14.96
N LEU A 35 -4.52 -4.64 -14.49
CA LEU A 35 -5.56 -4.11 -15.37
C LEU A 35 -5.03 -2.97 -16.24
N LEU A 36 -4.33 -2.00 -15.66
CA LEU A 36 -3.73 -0.88 -16.40
C LEU A 36 -2.74 -1.36 -17.47
N ARG A 37 -1.87 -2.32 -17.14
CA ARG A 37 -0.94 -2.93 -18.11
C ARG A 37 -1.67 -3.66 -19.23
N GLN A 38 -2.81 -4.28 -18.96
CA GLN A 38 -3.64 -4.91 -20.00
C GLN A 38 -4.26 -3.87 -20.92
N SER A 39 -4.80 -2.77 -20.36
CA SER A 39 -5.39 -1.66 -21.12
C SER A 39 -4.37 -0.97 -22.03
N MET A 40 -3.13 -0.78 -21.57
CA MET A 40 -2.05 -0.20 -22.37
C MET A 40 -1.62 -1.07 -23.57
N ARG A 41 -2.07 -2.32 -23.67
CA ARG A 41 -1.81 -3.14 -24.88
C ARG A 41 -2.82 -2.88 -26.00
N GLN A 42 -3.88 -2.12 -25.71
CA GLN A 42 -4.87 -1.75 -26.71
C GLN A 42 -4.44 -0.46 -27.44
N PRO A 43 -4.78 -0.32 -28.74
CA PRO A 43 -4.59 0.94 -29.45
C PRO A 43 -5.44 2.01 -28.78
N ASP A 44 -4.80 3.09 -28.32
CA ASP A 44 -5.46 4.22 -27.69
C ASP A 44 -4.63 5.49 -27.96
N SER A 45 -5.18 6.66 -27.63
CA SER A 45 -4.50 7.94 -27.78
C SER A 45 -3.24 8.01 -26.91
N ARG A 46 -2.25 8.79 -27.37
CA ARG A 46 -1.02 9.04 -26.61
C ARG A 46 -1.30 9.64 -25.22
N GLU A 47 -2.30 10.51 -25.13
CA GLU A 47 -2.71 11.13 -23.86
C GLU A 47 -3.24 10.08 -22.88
N ASN A 48 -4.10 9.17 -23.33
CA ASN A 48 -4.60 8.07 -22.49
C ASN A 48 -3.48 7.15 -22.03
N HIS A 49 -2.53 6.82 -22.92
CA HIS A 49 -1.35 6.03 -22.53
C HIS A 49 -0.50 6.72 -21.47
N GLN A 50 -0.32 8.04 -21.57
CA GLN A 50 0.39 8.82 -20.56
C GLN A 50 -0.36 8.85 -19.22
N ALA A 51 -1.68 9.01 -19.25
CA ALA A 51 -2.51 8.95 -18.04
C ALA A 51 -2.42 7.57 -17.37
N MET A 52 -2.50 6.47 -18.14
CA MET A 52 -2.35 5.11 -17.63
C MET A 52 -0.95 4.87 -17.04
N ALA A 53 0.11 5.38 -17.68
CA ALA A 53 1.47 5.31 -17.15
C ALA A 53 1.60 6.06 -15.81
N ALA A 54 1.03 7.26 -15.70
CA ALA A 54 1.01 7.99 -14.43
C ALA A 54 0.24 7.24 -13.33
N GLN A 55 -0.86 6.57 -13.68
CA GLN A 55 -1.62 5.73 -12.74
C GLN A 55 -0.82 4.50 -12.28
N LEU A 56 -0.04 3.87 -13.16
CA LEU A 56 0.87 2.77 -12.80
C LEU A 56 1.91 3.23 -11.79
N ASP A 57 2.53 4.39 -12.01
CA ASP A 57 3.54 4.94 -11.10
C ASP A 57 2.94 5.34 -9.75
N ALA A 58 1.70 5.85 -9.75
CA ALA A 58 0.95 6.11 -8.52
C ALA A 58 0.67 4.82 -7.74
N CYS A 59 0.27 3.73 -8.43
CA CYS A 59 0.04 2.44 -7.77
C CYS A 59 1.32 1.89 -7.11
N ARG A 60 2.46 1.98 -7.82
CA ARG A 60 3.77 1.56 -7.29
C ARG A 60 4.20 2.41 -6.10
N SER A 61 4.02 3.72 -6.19
CA SER A 61 4.33 4.66 -5.10
C SER A 61 3.48 4.37 -3.87
N ALA A 62 2.18 4.10 -4.05
CA ALA A 62 1.27 3.75 -2.96
C ALA A 62 1.68 2.44 -2.27
N ALA A 63 2.10 1.42 -3.04
CA ALA A 63 2.58 0.16 -2.48
C ALA A 63 3.81 0.37 -1.57
N GLN A 64 4.78 1.18 -2.03
CA GLN A 64 5.95 1.52 -1.23
C GLN A 64 5.59 2.27 0.06
N VAL A 65 4.60 3.18 0.01
CA VAL A 65 4.14 3.90 1.20
C VAL A 65 3.49 2.96 2.21
N ILE A 66 2.60 2.07 1.76
CA ILE A 66 1.95 1.07 2.62
C ILE A 66 3.00 0.19 3.31
N GLU A 67 3.97 -0.30 2.54
CA GLU A 67 5.01 -1.16 3.06
C GLU A 67 5.91 -0.43 4.08
N ARG A 68 6.30 0.81 3.79
CA ARG A 68 7.09 1.64 4.72
C ARG A 68 6.33 1.97 5.99
N LEU A 69 5.04 2.32 5.89
CA LEU A 69 4.20 2.62 7.07
C LEU A 69 4.02 1.39 7.95
N TRP A 70 3.73 0.23 7.35
CA TRP A 70 3.59 -1.01 8.11
C TRP A 70 4.91 -1.37 8.80
N ARG A 71 6.04 -1.36 8.08
CA ARG A 71 7.37 -1.59 8.69
C ARG A 71 7.71 -0.58 9.78
N ARG A 72 7.30 0.69 9.66
CA ARG A 72 7.52 1.70 10.70
C ARG A 72 6.80 1.37 12.00
N HIS A 73 5.60 0.79 11.93
CA HIS A 73 4.82 0.43 13.12
C HIS A 73 5.23 -0.92 13.72
N HIS A 74 5.68 -1.88 12.89
CA HIS A 74 5.91 -3.27 13.33
C HIS A 74 7.39 -3.70 13.30
N GLY A 75 8.26 -2.97 12.59
CA GLY A 75 9.69 -3.27 12.42
C GLY A 75 10.58 -3.00 13.65
N GLY A 76 9.97 -2.87 14.83
CA GLY A 76 10.65 -2.79 16.13
C GLY A 76 10.10 -3.76 17.18
N GLN A 77 9.11 -4.61 16.85
CA GLN A 77 8.59 -5.61 17.78
C GLN A 77 9.03 -7.02 17.35
N PRO A 78 9.85 -7.71 18.16
CA PRO A 78 10.13 -9.11 17.92
C PRO A 78 8.85 -9.94 18.13
N PRO A 79 8.70 -11.08 17.42
CA PRO A 79 7.47 -11.86 17.34
C PRO A 79 7.00 -12.52 18.65
N TRP A 80 7.67 -12.28 19.79
CA TRP A 80 7.39 -12.92 21.08
C TRP A 80 6.82 -11.99 22.16
N SER A 81 6.62 -10.69 21.89
CA SER A 81 6.16 -9.73 22.91
C SER A 81 4.66 -9.83 23.28
N ALA A 82 3.93 -10.82 22.76
CA ALA A 82 2.52 -11.07 23.10
C ALA A 82 2.33 -12.15 24.19
N SER A 83 3.29 -12.30 25.10
CA SER A 83 3.16 -13.12 26.30
C SER A 83 3.62 -12.32 27.49
N HIS A 84 2.71 -11.57 28.11
CA HIS A 84 2.66 -11.26 29.54
C HIS A 84 1.57 -10.20 29.74
N SER A 85 0.37 -10.64 30.12
CA SER A 85 -0.34 -10.05 31.26
C SER A 85 -1.37 -11.06 31.73
N ARG A 86 -1.24 -11.35 33.02
CA ARG A 86 -1.97 -12.30 33.85
C ARG A 86 -3.45 -11.96 33.93
#